data_AF-X1NKE9-F1
#
_entry.id   AF-X1NKE9-F1
#
_cell.length_a   1.000
_cell.length_b   1.000
_cell.length_c   1.000
_cell.angle_alpha   90.00
_cell.angle_beta   90.00
_cell.angle_gamma   90.00
#
_symmetry.space_group_name_H-M   'P 1'
#
loop_
_entity.id
_entity.type
_entity.pdbx_description
1 polymer ?
#
loop_
_entity_poly.entity_id
_entity_poly.type
_entity_poly.pdbx_seq_one_letter_code
_entity_poly.pdbx_strand_id
1 'polypeptide(L)'
;MDNVNGLGEASALTIPLKDLIGEFTEFLKVDKQYAERTVDTHLKMITKFMEYVRGDPRALGKAGVRAYLRWLKENSPGNYKNSLSALKVFYRDFLDREDVVKSFKFPPSSQKIIQIPPLEDLRTFYGELKQPMARAMFLLFATAGLRRNELLGLKRETHTNNITTPKTNQQNPC
;
A
#
# COMPACT_ATOMS: atom_id res chain seq x y z
N MET A 1 7.21 -43.95 -20.93
CA MET A 1 6.31 -43.71 -22.07
C MET A 1 5.34 -42.65 -21.62
N ASP A 2 5.81 -41.46 -21.85
CA ASP A 2 5.28 -40.18 -21.46
C ASP A 2 4.12 -39.84 -22.39
N ASN A 3 2.98 -39.40 -21.85
CA ASN A 3 2.21 -38.35 -22.51
C ASN A 3 1.21 -37.70 -21.55
N VAL A 4 1.69 -36.76 -20.72
CA VAL A 4 0.85 -35.69 -20.18
C VAL A 4 0.80 -34.60 -21.25
N ASN A 5 -0.28 -34.63 -22.04
CA ASN A 5 -0.52 -33.66 -23.11
C ASN A 5 -0.50 -32.24 -22.54
N GLY A 6 0.26 -31.39 -23.25
CA GLY A 6 0.63 -30.06 -22.84
C GLY A 6 -0.55 -29.10 -22.71
N LEU A 7 -0.47 -28.26 -21.68
CA LEU A 7 -1.00 -26.90 -21.72
C LEU A 7 0.05 -26.03 -22.42
N GLY A 8 0.12 -26.20 -23.74
CA GLY A 8 0.77 -25.28 -24.65
C GLY A 8 -0.27 -24.38 -25.29
N GLU A 9 -0.19 -23.10 -24.95
CA GLU A 9 -0.52 -21.95 -25.80
C GLU A 9 -1.95 -21.83 -26.37
N ALA A 10 -2.70 -20.88 -25.81
CA ALA A 10 -3.66 -20.11 -26.58
C ALA A 10 -3.52 -18.62 -26.23
N SER A 11 -2.74 -17.93 -27.06
CA SER A 11 -2.93 -16.56 -27.56
C SER A 11 -3.31 -15.45 -26.59
N ALA A 12 -2.47 -14.42 -26.57
CA ALA A 12 -2.77 -13.07 -26.13
C ALA A 12 -4.15 -12.58 -26.61
N LEU A 13 -5.18 -12.76 -25.78
CA LEU A 13 -6.36 -11.92 -25.86
C LEU A 13 -5.92 -10.56 -25.31
N THR A 14 -5.71 -9.59 -26.20
CA THR A 14 -5.49 -8.20 -25.80
C THR A 14 -6.76 -7.69 -25.13
N ILE A 15 -6.84 -7.88 -23.81
CA ILE A 15 -7.91 -7.36 -22.97
C ILE A 15 -8.08 -5.88 -23.29
N PRO A 16 -9.30 -5.37 -23.55
CA PRO A 16 -9.50 -3.95 -23.80
C PRO A 16 -8.92 -3.11 -22.66
N LEU A 17 -8.35 -1.93 -22.96
CA LEU A 17 -7.79 -1.06 -21.91
C LEU A 17 -8.81 -0.73 -20.82
N LYS A 18 -10.09 -0.66 -21.19
CA LYS A 18 -11.23 -0.46 -20.27
C LYS A 18 -11.41 -1.61 -19.27
N ASP A 19 -11.08 -2.84 -19.65
CA ASP A 19 -11.33 -4.05 -18.85
C ASP A 19 -10.09 -4.44 -18.03
N LEU A 20 -8.92 -3.90 -18.38
CA LEU A 20 -7.64 -4.15 -17.73
C LEU A 20 -7.64 -3.86 -16.22
N ILE A 21 -8.32 -2.79 -15.79
CA ILE A 21 -8.42 -2.43 -14.37
C ILE A 21 -9.29 -3.44 -13.63
N GLY A 22 -10.36 -3.93 -14.26
CA GLY A 22 -11.24 -4.94 -13.69
C GLY A 22 -10.50 -6.25 -13.42
N GLU A 23 -9.78 -6.76 -14.42
CA GLU A 23 -8.99 -7.98 -14.26
C GLU A 23 -7.84 -7.81 -13.26
N PHE A 24 -7.16 -6.66 -13.26
CA PHE A 24 -6.16 -6.37 -12.24
C PHE A 24 -6.78 -6.31 -10.84
N THR A 25 -8.02 -5.82 -10.70
CA THR A 25 -8.74 -5.81 -9.42
C THR A 25 -9.00 -7.23 -8.93
N GLU A 26 -9.53 -8.09 -9.81
CA GLU A 26 -9.78 -9.50 -9.49
C GLU A 26 -8.48 -10.22 -9.14
N PHE A 27 -7.41 -10.01 -9.89
CA PHE A 27 -6.07 -10.55 -9.58
C PHE A 27 -5.59 -10.14 -8.18
N LEU A 28 -5.77 -8.87 -7.78
CA LEU A 28 -5.36 -8.42 -6.45
C LEU A 28 -6.21 -9.05 -5.34
N LYS A 29 -7.49 -9.35 -5.59
CA LYS A 29 -8.42 -9.92 -4.63
C LYS A 29 -8.34 -11.44 -4.53
N VAL A 30 -8.23 -12.13 -5.65
CA VAL A 30 -8.27 -13.59 -5.75
C VAL A 30 -6.87 -14.17 -5.61
N ASP A 31 -5.94 -13.74 -6.46
CA ASP A 31 -4.61 -14.35 -6.55
C ASP A 31 -3.68 -13.83 -5.45
N LYS A 32 -3.71 -12.52 -5.18
CA LYS A 32 -2.88 -11.89 -4.14
C LYS A 32 -3.56 -11.83 -2.78
N GLN A 33 -4.88 -12.04 -2.72
CA GLN A 33 -5.69 -12.01 -1.49
C GLN A 33 -5.45 -10.76 -0.64
N TYR A 34 -5.31 -9.60 -1.30
CA TYR A 34 -5.08 -8.34 -0.60
C TYR A 34 -6.35 -7.83 0.07
N ALA A 35 -6.17 -7.20 1.24
CA ALA A 35 -7.25 -6.46 1.89
C ALA A 35 -7.76 -5.33 0.98
N GLU A 36 -9.06 -5.06 1.01
CA GLU A 36 -9.73 -4.04 0.17
C GLU A 36 -9.00 -2.69 0.17
N ARG A 37 -8.53 -2.23 1.33
CA ARG A 37 -7.79 -0.96 1.44
C ARG A 37 -6.48 -0.95 0.63
N THR A 38 -5.81 -2.10 0.55
CA THR A 38 -4.59 -2.28 -0.24
C THR A 38 -4.94 -2.35 -1.72
N VAL A 39 -6.00 -3.07 -2.09
CA VAL A 39 -6.53 -3.10 -3.47
C VAL A 39 -6.82 -1.68 -3.95
N ASP A 40 -7.62 -0.91 -3.21
CA ASP A 40 -7.92 0.50 -3.51
C ASP A 40 -6.67 1.35 -3.73
N THR A 41 -5.65 1.12 -2.90
CA THR A 41 -4.40 1.88 -2.99
C THR A 41 -3.66 1.52 -4.27
N HIS A 42 -3.55 0.24 -4.60
CA HIS A 42 -2.95 -0.22 -5.85
C HIS A 42 -3.70 0.31 -7.07
N LEU A 43 -5.03 0.21 -7.09
CA LEU A 43 -5.86 0.73 -8.19
C LEU A 43 -5.66 2.23 -8.39
N LYS A 44 -5.74 3.02 -7.32
CA LYS A 44 -5.49 4.48 -7.39
C LYS A 44 -4.12 4.81 -7.98
N MET A 45 -3.08 4.05 -7.61
CA MET A 45 -1.73 4.29 -8.13
C MET A 45 -1.62 3.92 -9.62
N ILE A 46 -2.26 2.82 -10.04
CA ILE A 46 -2.23 2.37 -11.44
C ILE A 46 -3.10 3.26 -12.34
N THR A 47 -4.28 3.70 -11.89
CA THR A 47 -5.10 4.67 -12.63
C THR A 47 -4.33 5.96 -12.88
N LYS A 48 -3.68 6.51 -11.83
CA LYS A 48 -2.84 7.71 -11.97
C LYS A 48 -1.66 7.50 -12.93
N PHE A 49 -1.12 6.29 -13.01
CA PHE A 49 -0.07 5.95 -13.95
C PHE A 49 -0.60 5.90 -15.40
N MET A 50 -1.75 5.27 -15.63
CA MET A 50 -2.40 5.22 -16.94
C MET A 50 -2.76 6.62 -17.46
N GLU A 51 -3.26 7.50 -16.59
CA GLU A 51 -3.54 8.91 -16.91
C GLU A 51 -2.30 9.68 -17.37
N TYR A 52 -1.12 9.37 -16.80
CA TYR A 52 0.14 9.99 -17.20
C TYR A 52 0.63 9.47 -18.55
N VAL A 53 0.56 8.15 -18.76
CA VAL A 53 1.09 7.50 -19.98
C VAL A 53 0.25 7.83 -21.21
N ARG A 54 -1.07 8.05 -21.06
CA ARG A 54 -2.01 8.33 -22.16
C ARG A 54 -1.86 7.36 -23.35
N GLY A 55 -1.64 6.09 -23.06
CA GLY A 55 -1.39 5.03 -24.02
C GLY A 55 -1.49 3.65 -23.38
N ASP A 56 -1.18 2.60 -24.13
CA ASP A 56 -1.25 1.23 -23.60
C ASP A 56 -0.12 0.98 -22.58
N PRO A 57 -0.45 0.77 -21.29
CA PRO A 57 0.56 0.49 -20.27
C PRO A 57 1.30 -0.83 -20.51
N ARG A 58 0.73 -1.78 -21.28
CA ARG A 58 1.37 -3.08 -21.56
C ARG A 58 2.54 -2.95 -22.53
N ALA A 59 2.46 -2.01 -23.47
CA ALA A 59 3.53 -1.72 -24.44
C ALA A 59 4.66 -0.88 -23.82
N LEU A 60 4.46 -0.31 -22.64
CA LEU A 60 5.43 0.60 -22.04
C LEU A 60 6.69 -0.15 -21.58
N GLY A 61 7.85 0.36 -22.01
CA GLY A 61 9.14 -0.11 -21.55
C GLY A 61 9.62 0.58 -20.27
N LYS A 62 10.77 0.13 -19.78
CA LYS A 62 11.48 0.70 -18.62
C LYS A 62 11.68 2.21 -18.67
N ALA A 63 11.88 2.78 -19.87
CA ALA A 63 12.06 4.22 -20.05
C ALA A 63 10.80 5.01 -19.67
N GLY A 64 9.61 4.52 -20.03
CA GLY A 64 8.34 5.16 -19.69
C GLY A 64 8.04 5.12 -18.19
N VAL A 65 8.27 3.95 -17.56
CA VAL A 65 8.15 3.84 -16.10
C VAL A 65 9.13 4.79 -15.39
N ARG A 66 10.35 4.94 -15.90
CA ARG A 66 11.32 5.90 -15.35
C ARG A 66 10.85 7.34 -15.49
N ALA A 67 10.27 7.73 -16.63
CA ALA A 67 9.73 9.06 -16.85
C ALA A 67 8.60 9.38 -15.85
N TYR A 68 7.66 8.45 -15.67
CA TYR A 68 6.59 8.57 -14.68
C TYR A 68 7.13 8.71 -13.25
N LEU A 69 8.05 7.83 -12.85
CA LEU A 69 8.65 7.88 -11.52
C LEU A 69 9.43 9.17 -11.27
N ARG A 70 10.06 9.76 -12.30
CA ARG A 70 10.71 11.08 -12.22
C ARG A 70 9.67 12.17 -11.97
N TRP A 71 8.63 12.23 -12.80
CA TRP A 71 7.53 13.18 -12.63
C TRP A 71 6.90 13.09 -11.22
N LEU A 72 6.76 11.87 -10.70
CA LEU A 72 6.20 11.62 -9.38
C LEU A 72 7.09 12.13 -8.24
N LYS A 73 8.42 12.11 -8.40
CA LYS A 73 9.34 12.70 -7.40
C LYS A 73 9.16 14.21 -7.29
N GLU A 74 8.92 14.88 -8.41
CA GLU A 74 8.77 16.34 -8.47
C GLU A 74 7.38 16.79 -8.00
N ASN A 75 6.33 16.06 -8.38
CA ASN A 75 4.94 16.50 -8.20
C ASN A 75 4.21 15.82 -7.04
N SER A 76 4.66 14.65 -6.58
CA SER A 76 3.97 13.88 -5.53
C SER A 76 4.90 12.90 -4.82
N PRO A 77 5.97 13.38 -4.14
CA PRO A 77 7.00 12.51 -3.56
C PRO A 77 6.45 11.48 -2.55
N GLY A 78 5.41 11.83 -1.80
CA GLY A 78 4.75 10.91 -0.86
C GLY A 78 4.10 9.69 -1.51
N ASN A 79 3.73 9.79 -2.80
CA ASN A 79 3.15 8.69 -3.55
C ASN A 79 4.20 7.79 -4.19
N TYR A 80 5.47 8.21 -4.26
CA TYR A 80 6.52 7.48 -4.98
C TYR A 80 6.62 6.01 -4.59
N LYS A 81 6.69 5.74 -3.28
CA LYS A 81 6.84 4.38 -2.76
C LYS A 81 5.63 3.52 -3.10
N ASN A 82 4.42 4.05 -2.92
CA ASN A 82 3.17 3.32 -3.15
C ASN A 82 2.98 3.06 -4.65
N SER A 83 3.24 4.06 -5.50
CA SER A 83 3.22 3.89 -6.94
C SER A 83 4.25 2.87 -7.41
N LEU A 84 5.48 2.90 -6.91
CA LEU A 84 6.49 1.91 -7.27
C LEU A 84 6.09 0.49 -6.82
N SER A 85 5.48 0.35 -5.64
CA SER A 85 4.94 -0.93 -5.17
C SER A 85 3.84 -1.45 -6.09
N ALA A 86 2.89 -0.58 -6.46
CA ALA A 86 1.79 -0.93 -7.36
C ALA A 86 2.30 -1.29 -8.76
N LEU A 87 3.24 -0.53 -9.31
CA LEU A 87 3.87 -0.79 -10.61
C LEU A 87 4.63 -2.12 -10.61
N LYS A 88 5.32 -2.45 -9.51
CA LYS A 88 5.99 -3.75 -9.39
C LYS A 88 4.99 -4.89 -9.43
N VAL A 89 3.90 -4.83 -8.66
CA VAL A 89 2.86 -5.88 -8.72
C VAL A 89 2.21 -5.95 -10.11
N PHE A 90 1.90 -4.80 -10.70
CA PHE A 90 1.27 -4.73 -12.02
C PHE A 90 2.16 -5.32 -13.14
N TYR A 91 3.42 -4.88 -13.25
CA TYR A 91 4.30 -5.38 -14.30
C TYR A 91 4.85 -6.77 -13.99
N ARG A 92 5.34 -7.03 -12.78
CA ARG A 92 5.97 -8.31 -12.43
C ARG A 92 4.96 -9.43 -12.23
N ASP A 93 3.91 -9.19 -11.43
CA ASP A 93 3.00 -10.28 -11.01
C ASP A 93 1.82 -10.44 -11.98
N PHE A 94 1.30 -9.34 -12.53
CA PHE A 94 0.09 -9.39 -13.37
C PHE A 94 0.38 -9.47 -14.88
N LEU A 95 1.40 -8.75 -15.38
CA LEU A 95 1.79 -8.79 -16.80
C LEU A 95 2.97 -9.74 -17.10
N ASP A 96 3.57 -10.35 -16.08
CA ASP A 96 4.79 -11.18 -16.19
C ASP A 96 5.97 -10.49 -16.92
N ARG A 97 6.09 -9.18 -16.71
CA ARG A 97 7.11 -8.29 -17.29
C ARG A 97 8.04 -7.74 -16.22
N GLU A 98 8.77 -8.63 -15.55
CA GLU A 98 9.76 -8.22 -14.54
C GLU A 98 10.85 -7.31 -15.14
N ASP A 99 11.22 -7.51 -16.41
CA ASP A 99 12.23 -6.76 -17.16
C ASP A 99 12.06 -5.24 -17.06
N VAL A 100 10.81 -4.77 -17.05
CA VAL A 100 10.46 -3.35 -16.98
C VAL A 100 10.80 -2.76 -15.61
N VAL A 101 10.55 -3.51 -14.53
CA VAL A 101 10.53 -2.96 -13.16
C VAL A 101 11.69 -3.40 -12.26
N LYS A 102 12.41 -4.47 -12.62
CA LYS A 102 13.46 -5.11 -11.79
C LYS A 102 14.50 -4.14 -11.25
N SER A 103 14.92 -3.18 -12.07
CA SER A 103 16.00 -2.25 -11.74
C SER A 103 15.62 -1.12 -10.77
N PHE A 104 14.32 -0.88 -10.53
CA PHE A 104 13.89 0.22 -9.68
C PHE A 104 13.97 -0.17 -8.20
N LYS A 105 14.76 0.59 -7.45
CA LYS A 105 14.90 0.43 -6.00
C LYS A 105 13.94 1.36 -5.26
N PHE A 106 13.47 0.92 -4.11
CA PHE A 106 12.70 1.78 -3.22
C PHE A 106 13.61 2.87 -2.64
N PRO A 107 13.08 4.09 -2.42
CA PRO A 107 13.84 5.12 -1.74
C PRO A 107 14.12 4.69 -0.29
N PRO A 108 15.24 5.14 0.30
CA PRO A 108 15.49 4.90 1.72
C PRO A 108 14.33 5.48 2.54
N SER A 109 13.85 4.70 3.51
CA SER A 109 12.78 5.12 4.40
C SER A 109 13.35 6.07 5.45
N SER A 110 13.17 7.39 5.30
CA SER A 110 13.37 8.31 6.41
C SER A 110 12.15 8.23 7.34
N GLN A 111 12.29 7.51 8.45
CA GLN A 111 11.32 7.64 9.52
C GLN A 111 11.49 9.03 10.13
N LYS A 112 10.56 9.94 9.81
CA LYS A 112 10.52 11.25 10.47
C LYS A 112 10.21 10.98 11.95
N ILE A 113 11.17 11.31 12.81
CA ILE A 113 10.95 11.28 14.25
C ILE A 113 9.88 12.33 14.55
N ILE A 114 8.76 11.88 15.10
CA ILE A 114 7.71 12.79 15.56
C ILE A 114 8.21 13.40 16.86
N GLN A 115 8.36 14.72 16.88
CA GLN A 115 8.66 15.44 18.11
C GLN A 115 7.42 15.41 19.00
N ILE A 116 7.56 14.82 20.18
CA ILE A 116 6.47 14.69 21.15
C ILE A 116 6.44 15.97 21.99
N PRO A 117 5.28 16.63 22.16
CA PRO A 117 5.15 17.76 23.06
C PRO A 117 5.54 17.40 24.50
N PRO A 118 6.06 18.35 25.30
CA PRO A 118 6.34 18.13 26.71
C PRO A 118 5.06 17.81 27.50
N LEU A 119 5.22 17.17 28.65
CA LEU A 119 4.10 16.69 29.47
C LEU A 119 3.16 17.83 29.90
N GLU A 120 3.68 19.03 30.16
CA GLU A 120 2.88 20.19 30.57
C GLU A 120 1.92 20.67 29.48
N ASP A 121 2.36 20.66 28.22
CA ASP A 121 1.51 21.00 27.08
C ASP A 121 0.39 19.96 26.91
N LEU A 122 0.71 18.67 27.14
CA LEU A 122 -0.28 17.59 27.10
C LEU A 122 -1.32 17.72 28.24
N ARG A 123 -0.88 18.13 29.44
CA ARG A 123 -1.78 18.40 30.58
C ARG A 123 -2.70 19.58 30.29
N THR A 124 -2.15 20.65 29.75
CA THR A 124 -2.92 21.85 29.36
C THR A 124 -3.96 21.50 28.30
N PHE A 125 -3.54 20.80 27.24
CA PHE A 125 -4.44 20.31 26.20
C PHE A 125 -5.58 19.45 26.76
N TYR A 126 -5.27 18.51 27.67
CA TYR A 126 -6.30 17.68 28.31
C TYR A 126 -7.31 18.50 29.12
N GLY A 127 -6.84 19.53 29.84
CA GLY A 127 -7.68 20.43 30.62
C GLY A 127 -8.71 21.18 29.76
N GLU A 128 -8.30 21.63 28.57
CA GLU A 128 -9.14 22.40 27.63
C GLU A 128 -10.19 21.55 26.90
N LEU A 129 -10.04 20.22 26.85
CA LEU A 129 -11.02 19.34 26.22
C LEU A 129 -12.36 19.40 26.98
N LYS A 130 -13.38 20.02 26.39
CA LYS A 130 -14.72 20.17 27.00
C LYS A 130 -15.57 18.90 26.95
N GLN A 131 -15.34 18.06 25.93
CA GLN A 131 -16.14 16.86 25.68
C GLN A 131 -15.62 15.66 26.49
N PRO A 132 -16.44 15.00 27.32
CA PRO A 132 -16.02 13.82 28.10
C PRO A 132 -15.47 12.70 27.21
N MET A 133 -16.05 12.50 26.02
CA MET A 133 -15.58 11.52 25.05
C MET A 133 -14.15 11.82 24.57
N ALA A 134 -13.84 13.09 24.30
CA ALA A 134 -12.51 13.48 23.85
C ALA A 134 -11.46 13.28 24.96
N ARG A 135 -11.82 13.59 26.22
CA ARG A 135 -10.97 13.31 27.40
C ARG A 135 -10.68 11.82 27.54
N ALA A 136 -11.72 10.97 27.46
CA ALA A 136 -11.56 9.52 27.55
C ALA A 136 -10.70 8.97 26.41
N MET A 137 -10.94 9.41 25.16
CA MET A 137 -10.12 9.01 24.01
C MET A 137 -8.65 9.42 24.18
N PHE A 138 -8.39 10.65 24.64
CA PHE A 138 -7.03 11.12 24.87
C PHE A 138 -6.29 10.26 25.90
N LEU A 139 -6.92 9.97 27.04
CA LEU A 139 -6.35 9.09 28.06
C LEU A 139 -6.10 7.68 27.52
N LEU A 140 -7.04 7.13 26.74
CA LEU A 140 -6.92 5.78 26.19
C LEU A 140 -5.81 5.68 25.13
N PHE A 141 -5.62 6.74 24.32
CA PHE A 141 -4.45 6.86 23.45
C PHE A 141 -3.14 6.90 24.22
N ALA A 142 -3.09 7.69 25.30
CA ALA A 142 -1.88 7.88 26.09
C ALA A 142 -1.47 6.63 26.89
N THR A 143 -2.46 5.86 27.39
CA THR A 143 -2.22 4.74 28.31
C THR A 143 -2.14 3.37 27.61
N ALA A 144 -3.01 3.11 26.63
CA ALA A 144 -3.07 1.80 25.97
C ALA A 144 -2.22 1.73 24.69
N GLY A 145 -1.75 2.88 24.18
CA GLY A 145 -0.90 2.92 22.99
C GLY A 145 -1.57 2.38 21.72
N LEU A 146 -2.91 2.34 21.69
CA LEU A 146 -3.67 1.79 20.56
C LEU A 146 -3.55 2.67 19.32
N ARG A 147 -3.50 2.04 18.13
CA ARG A 147 -3.62 2.81 16.89
C ARG A 147 -5.04 3.38 16.78
N ARG A 148 -5.17 4.51 16.10
CA ARG A 148 -6.46 5.20 15.89
C ARG A 148 -7.60 4.25 15.49
N ASN A 149 -7.39 3.38 14.50
CA ASN A 149 -8.43 2.46 14.04
C ASN A 149 -8.73 1.34 15.03
N GLU A 150 -7.73 0.91 15.82
CA GLU A 150 -7.92 -0.08 16.89
C GLU A 150 -8.79 0.52 18.00
N LEU A 151 -8.51 1.77 18.38
CA LEU A 151 -9.30 2.50 19.37
C LEU A 151 -10.75 2.72 18.90
N LEU A 152 -10.94 3.20 17.68
CA LEU A 152 -12.28 3.49 17.14
C LEU A 152 -13.09 2.22 16.86
N GLY A 153 -12.43 1.09 16.63
CA GLY A 153 -13.06 -0.21 16.46
C GLY A 153 -13.30 -0.98 17.77
N LEU A 154 -12.91 -0.40 18.92
CA LEU A 154 -12.99 -1.08 20.21
C LEU A 154 -14.44 -1.33 20.62
N LYS A 155 -14.79 -2.61 20.83
CA LYS A 155 -16.11 -3.03 21.33
C LYS A 155 -15.98 -3.54 22.76
N ARG A 156 -17.01 -3.32 23.59
CA ARG A 156 -17.01 -3.72 25.02
C ARG A 156 -16.74 -5.22 25.24
N GLU A 157 -17.06 -6.06 24.27
CA GLU A 157 -16.93 -7.52 24.36
C GLU A 157 -15.69 -8.09 23.66
N THR A 158 -14.73 -7.24 23.32
CA THR A 158 -13.44 -7.70 22.79
C THR A 158 -12.68 -8.45 23.88
N HIS A 159 -12.89 -9.76 23.93
CA HIS A 159 -12.05 -10.68 24.69
C HIS A 159 -10.65 -10.64 24.08
N THR A 160 -9.64 -10.55 24.95
CA THR A 160 -8.24 -10.21 24.71
C THR A 160 -7.45 -11.25 23.89
N ASN A 161 -7.87 -11.55 22.66
CA ASN A 161 -7.15 -12.51 21.80
C ASN A 161 -6.57 -11.89 20.52
N ASN A 162 -6.89 -10.63 20.19
CA ASN A 162 -6.47 -9.97 18.94
C ASN A 162 -5.62 -8.71 19.15
N ILE A 163 -4.87 -8.61 20.26
CA ILE A 163 -3.79 -7.62 20.37
C ILE A 163 -2.68 -8.09 19.41
N THR A 164 -2.81 -7.70 18.15
CA THR A 164 -1.78 -7.91 17.14
C THR A 164 -0.61 -7.04 17.56
N THR A 165 0.35 -7.63 18.28
CA THR A 165 1.63 -7.00 18.58
C THR A 165 2.19 -6.40 17.28
N PRO A 166 2.76 -5.18 17.31
CA PRO A 166 3.47 -4.66 16.15
C PRO A 166 4.46 -5.73 15.67
N LYS A 167 4.49 -6.02 14.35
CA LYS A 167 5.52 -6.88 13.76
C LYS A 167 6.87 -6.24 14.09
N THR A 168 7.50 -6.71 15.15
CA THR A 168 8.87 -6.36 15.52
C THR A 168 9.71 -6.86 14.36
N ASN A 169 10.25 -5.91 13.60
CA ASN A 169 11.22 -6.22 12.56
C ASN A 169 12.46 -6.72 13.32
N GLN A 170 12.61 -8.03 13.46
CA GLN A 170 13.79 -8.63 14.06
C GLN A 170 14.97 -8.20 13.19
N GLN A 171 15.70 -7.20 13.68
CA GLN A 171 17.05 -6.92 13.23
C GLN A 171 17.87 -8.14 13.63
N ASN A 172 18.23 -8.96 12.64
CA ASN A 172 19.23 -9.99 12.79
C ASN A 172 20.55 -9.33 13.20
N PRO A 173 21.15 -9.68 14.34
CA PRO A 173 22.54 -9.32 14.61
C PRO A 173 23.45 -10.21 13.77
N CYS A 174 24.43 -9.59 13.09
CA CYS A 174 25.75 -10.17 12.91
C CYS A 174 26.69 -9.37 13.81
#